data_AF-A0A7S3HCK2-F1
#
_entry.id   AF-A0A7S3HCK2-F1
#
_cell.length_a   1.000
_cell.length_b   1.000
_cell.length_c   1.000
_cell.angle_alpha   90.00
_cell.angle_beta   90.00
_cell.angle_gamma   90.00
#
_symmetry.space_group_name_H-M   'P 1'
#
loop_
_entity.id
_entity.type
_entity.pdbx_description
1 polymer ?
#
loop_
_entity_poly.entity_id
_entity_poly.type
_entity_poly.pdbx_seq_one_letter_code
_entity_poly.pdbx_strand_id
1 'polypeptide(L)'
;RWVKQGRQGGFCTAGLWQFSRHPNYFGEMLQWWCVWLLAFSCSSGVTDVLWWATSASPLFTMHILLNVPATGVMHANGKNLKRYYDKFPETYAEYRASTSILLPMVGYRHVPMILKHTMLLDLERYEYRPQADATSSTS
;
A
#
# COMPACT_ATOMS: atom_id res chain seq x y z
N ARG A 1 -18.69 14.83 -1.10
CA ARG A 1 -18.67 14.97 -2.58
C ARG A 1 -18.68 13.61 -3.29
N TRP A 2 -17.78 12.67 -2.99
CA TRP A 2 -17.76 11.33 -3.62
C TRP A 2 -18.92 10.40 -3.20
N VAL A 3 -19.28 10.39 -1.91
CA VAL A 3 -20.40 9.57 -1.37
C VAL A 3 -21.77 9.94 -1.96
N LYS A 4 -21.93 11.18 -2.47
CA LYS A 4 -23.20 11.64 -3.06
C LYS A 4 -23.43 11.18 -4.51
N GLN A 5 -22.40 10.72 -5.23
CA GLN A 5 -22.52 10.38 -6.67
C GLN A 5 -22.61 8.87 -6.96
N GLY A 6 -22.61 8.02 -5.92
CA GLY A 6 -22.64 6.57 -6.09
C GLY A 6 -21.33 6.01 -6.65
N ARG A 7 -21.05 4.73 -6.36
CA ARG A 7 -19.85 4.03 -6.88
C ARG A 7 -20.04 3.76 -8.38
N GLN A 8 -19.76 4.72 -9.25
CA GLN A 8 -19.82 4.57 -10.72
C GLN A 8 -18.70 3.66 -11.29
N GLY A 9 -18.28 2.64 -10.53
CA GLY A 9 -17.15 1.79 -10.89
C GLY A 9 -15.78 2.50 -10.88
N GLY A 10 -15.72 3.78 -10.48
CA GLY A 10 -14.49 4.55 -10.34
C GLY A 10 -13.72 4.27 -9.04
N PHE A 11 -12.58 4.93 -8.89
CA PHE A 11 -11.74 4.88 -7.69
C PHE A 11 -11.98 6.13 -6.82
N CYS A 12 -11.72 6.00 -5.52
CA CYS A 12 -11.84 7.11 -4.59
C CYS A 12 -10.53 7.91 -4.58
N THR A 13 -10.61 9.21 -4.82
CA THR A 13 -9.48 10.16 -4.78
C THR A 13 -9.65 11.22 -3.70
N ALA A 14 -10.59 11.03 -2.77
CA ALA A 14 -10.92 12.00 -1.74
C ALA A 14 -10.36 11.61 -0.38
N GLY A 15 -9.98 12.60 0.44
CA GLY A 15 -9.50 12.36 1.81
C GLY A 15 -8.11 11.72 1.83
N LEU A 16 -7.89 10.69 2.63
CA LEU A 16 -6.58 10.01 2.72
C LEU A 16 -6.18 9.30 1.42
N TRP A 17 -7.15 8.99 0.56
CA TRP A 17 -6.96 8.29 -0.70
C TRP A 17 -6.27 9.20 -1.73
N GLN A 18 -6.30 10.53 -1.55
CA GLN A 18 -5.54 11.45 -2.39
C GLN A 18 -4.02 11.42 -2.10
N PHE A 19 -3.62 10.91 -0.93
CA PHE A 19 -2.23 10.90 -0.46
C PHE A 19 -1.61 9.50 -0.47
N SER A 20 -2.42 8.47 -0.32
CA SER A 20 -2.01 7.06 -0.36
C SER A 20 -3.06 6.22 -1.08
N ARG A 21 -2.63 5.25 -1.88
CA ARG A 21 -3.50 4.31 -2.57
C ARG A 21 -4.16 3.33 -1.60
N HIS A 22 -3.44 2.97 -0.53
CA HIS A 22 -3.91 2.03 0.49
C HIS A 22 -3.67 2.53 1.93
N PRO A 23 -4.32 3.64 2.34
CA PRO A 23 -4.16 4.19 3.68
C PRO A 23 -4.68 3.23 4.78
N ASN A 24 -5.55 2.28 4.43
CA ASN A 24 -5.98 1.21 5.34
C ASN A 24 -4.80 0.33 5.79
N TYR A 25 -3.93 -0.09 4.86
CA TYR A 25 -2.76 -0.90 5.21
C TYR A 25 -1.75 -0.10 6.02
N PHE A 26 -1.63 1.20 5.75
CA PHE A 26 -0.83 2.08 6.59
C PHE A 26 -1.39 2.17 8.02
N GLY A 27 -2.70 2.32 8.18
CA GLY A 27 -3.36 2.32 9.49
C GLY A 27 -3.15 1.01 10.24
N GLU A 28 -3.23 -0.12 9.57
CA GLU A 28 -2.98 -1.44 10.17
C GLU A 28 -1.53 -1.57 10.65
N MET A 29 -0.55 -1.20 9.83
CA MET A 29 0.85 -1.17 10.27
C MET A 29 1.03 -0.25 11.47
N LEU A 30 0.53 1.00 11.39
CA LEU A 30 0.65 1.98 12.47
C LEU A 30 0.01 1.48 13.77
N GLN A 31 -1.15 0.83 13.70
CA GLN A 31 -1.82 0.23 14.83
C GLN A 31 -0.92 -0.80 15.51
N TRP A 32 -0.32 -1.72 14.76
CA TRP A 32 0.57 -2.73 15.31
C TRP A 32 1.85 -2.14 15.90
N TRP A 33 2.39 -1.08 15.29
CA TRP A 33 3.50 -0.32 15.87
C TRP A 33 3.10 0.37 17.18
N CYS A 34 1.91 0.96 17.27
CA CYS A 34 1.41 1.57 18.51
C CYS A 34 1.21 0.52 19.61
N VAL A 35 0.62 -0.64 19.29
CA VAL A 35 0.45 -1.74 20.25
C VAL A 35 1.82 -2.21 20.76
N TRP A 36 2.81 -2.33 19.86
CA TRP A 36 4.17 -2.67 20.23
C TRP A 36 4.82 -1.61 21.13
N LEU A 37 4.66 -0.32 20.83
CA LEU A 37 5.18 0.79 21.67
C LEU A 37 4.55 0.82 23.07
N LEU A 38 3.25 0.52 23.18
CA LEU A 38 2.57 0.40 24.47
C LEU A 38 3.10 -0.81 25.25
N ALA A 39 3.27 -1.96 24.60
CA ALA A 39 3.88 -3.14 25.22
C ALA A 39 5.34 -2.91 25.65
N PHE A 40 6.10 -2.15 24.85
CA PHE A 40 7.47 -1.73 25.16
C PHE A 40 7.54 -0.95 26.46
N SER A 41 6.53 -0.10 26.74
CA SER A 41 6.51 0.73 27.94
C SER A 41 6.35 -0.07 29.24
N CYS A 42 5.93 -1.34 29.16
CA CYS A 42 5.81 -2.27 30.29
C CYS A 42 6.98 -3.26 30.43
N SER A 43 7.94 -3.27 29.49
CA SER A 43 9.07 -4.22 29.50
C SER A 43 10.27 -3.65 30.24
N SER A 44 11.02 -4.51 30.94
CA SER A 44 12.20 -4.14 31.75
C SER A 44 13.44 -3.76 30.93
N GLY A 45 13.29 -3.47 29.63
CA GLY A 45 14.37 -3.07 28.72
C GLY A 45 14.80 -4.17 27.74
N VAL A 46 15.87 -3.88 26.99
CA VAL A 46 16.34 -4.64 25.80
C VAL A 46 16.87 -6.05 26.13
N THR A 47 17.09 -6.35 27.41
CA THR A 47 17.57 -7.65 27.90
C THR A 47 16.47 -8.69 28.09
N ASP A 48 15.20 -8.29 27.97
CA ASP A 48 14.07 -9.18 28.18
C ASP A 48 13.73 -9.97 26.90
N VAL A 49 13.59 -11.29 27.00
CA VAL A 49 13.26 -12.16 25.84
C VAL A 49 11.88 -11.79 25.26
N LEU A 50 10.99 -11.30 26.12
CA LEU A 50 9.67 -10.77 25.75
C LEU A 50 9.80 -9.56 24.79
N TRP A 51 10.90 -8.81 24.83
CA TRP A 51 11.17 -7.68 23.94
C TRP A 51 11.30 -8.12 22.49
N TRP A 52 12.09 -9.17 22.23
CA TRP A 52 12.28 -9.74 20.90
C TRP A 52 11.04 -10.48 20.40
N ALA A 53 10.32 -11.16 21.29
CA ALA A 53 9.08 -11.84 20.95
C ALA A 53 7.95 -10.87 20.56
N THR A 54 7.82 -9.75 21.26
CA THR A 54 6.78 -8.74 20.98
C THR A 54 7.07 -7.92 19.73
N SER A 55 8.33 -7.64 19.42
CA SER A 55 8.74 -6.97 18.18
C SER A 55 8.58 -7.85 16.93
N ALA A 56 8.53 -9.19 17.09
CA ALA A 56 8.20 -10.09 15.99
C ALA A 56 6.78 -9.88 15.44
N SER A 57 5.82 -9.45 16.26
CA SER A 57 4.42 -9.23 15.85
C SER A 57 4.26 -8.14 14.77
N PRO A 58 4.68 -6.87 14.99
CA PRO A 58 4.55 -5.84 13.96
C PRO A 58 5.39 -6.13 12.72
N LEU A 59 6.57 -6.74 12.88
CA LEU A 59 7.42 -7.15 11.76
C LEU A 59 6.75 -8.24 10.91
N PHE A 60 6.10 -9.22 11.55
CA PHE A 60 5.36 -10.27 10.86
C PHE A 60 4.15 -9.71 10.12
N THR A 61 3.37 -8.82 10.74
CA THR A 61 2.25 -8.15 10.06
C THR A 61 2.71 -7.33 8.86
N MET A 62 3.81 -6.58 9.01
CA MET A 62 4.40 -5.83 7.89
C MET A 62 4.87 -6.77 6.77
N HIS A 63 5.49 -7.90 7.12
CA HIS A 63 5.91 -8.91 6.17
C HIS A 63 4.72 -9.48 5.38
N ILE A 64 3.62 -9.81 6.06
CA ILE A 64 2.40 -10.29 5.40
C ILE A 64 1.85 -9.23 4.44
N LEU A 65 1.68 -8.00 4.90
CA LEU A 65 1.05 -6.93 4.11
C LEU A 65 1.85 -6.54 2.86
N LEU A 66 3.18 -6.64 2.93
CA LEU A 66 4.08 -6.25 1.83
C LEU A 66 4.47 -7.42 0.92
N ASN A 67 4.78 -8.59 1.48
CA ASN A 67 5.41 -9.67 0.74
C ASN A 67 4.48 -10.82 0.35
N VAL A 68 3.32 -10.96 0.98
CA VAL A 68 2.40 -12.07 0.67
C VAL A 68 1.52 -11.71 -0.53
N PRO A 69 1.59 -12.45 -1.66
CA PRO A 69 0.80 -12.14 -2.86
C PRO A 69 -0.71 -12.34 -2.69
N ALA A 70 -1.10 -13.23 -1.77
CA ALA A 70 -2.49 -13.59 -1.50
C ALA A 70 -3.25 -12.52 -0.71
N THR A 71 -2.54 -11.62 -0.02
CA THR A 71 -3.10 -10.59 0.85
C THR A 71 -2.38 -9.25 0.65
N GLY A 72 -2.85 -8.18 1.30
CA GLY A 72 -2.13 -6.91 1.30
C GLY A 72 -2.02 -6.19 -0.05
N VAL A 73 -0.92 -5.46 -0.20
CA VAL A 73 -0.72 -4.45 -1.26
C VAL A 73 -0.57 -5.09 -2.65
N MET A 74 0.03 -6.28 -2.72
CA MET A 74 0.28 -6.98 -3.98
C MET A 74 -1.02 -7.53 -4.57
N HIS A 75 -1.89 -8.09 -3.74
CA HIS A 75 -3.23 -8.52 -4.16
C HIS A 75 -4.10 -7.33 -4.57
N ALA A 76 -4.03 -6.23 -3.81
CA ALA A 76 -4.84 -5.04 -4.05
C ALA A 76 -4.47 -4.31 -5.36
N ASN A 77 -3.18 -4.34 -5.75
CA ASN A 77 -2.70 -3.80 -7.03
C ASN A 77 -2.73 -4.84 -8.18
N GLY A 78 -3.20 -6.06 -7.93
CA GLY A 78 -3.29 -7.12 -8.94
C GLY A 78 -4.51 -6.99 -9.86
N LYS A 79 -5.22 -8.11 -10.11
CA LYS A 79 -6.32 -8.20 -11.09
C LYS A 79 -7.45 -7.16 -10.90
N ASN A 80 -7.64 -6.66 -9.68
CA ASN A 80 -8.63 -5.62 -9.38
C ASN A 80 -8.28 -4.24 -9.98
N LEU A 81 -7.03 -3.99 -10.34
CA LEU A 81 -6.60 -2.76 -11.01
C LEU A 81 -6.99 -2.74 -12.49
N LYS A 82 -7.10 -3.91 -13.13
CA LYS A 82 -7.45 -4.04 -14.54
C LYS A 82 -8.72 -3.25 -14.88
N ARG A 83 -9.76 -3.35 -14.04
CA ARG A 83 -11.03 -2.61 -14.25
C ARG A 83 -10.87 -1.09 -14.30
N TYR A 84 -9.86 -0.55 -13.61
CA TYR A 84 -9.59 0.90 -13.59
C TYR A 84 -8.76 1.32 -14.80
N TYR A 85 -7.78 0.51 -15.19
CA TYR A 85 -7.04 0.71 -16.44
C TYR A 85 -7.94 0.59 -17.68
N ASP A 86 -8.89 -0.35 -17.69
CA ASP A 86 -9.82 -0.55 -18.82
C ASP A 86 -10.85 0.58 -18.94
N LYS A 87 -11.33 1.14 -17.82
CA LYS A 87 -12.35 2.19 -17.82
C LYS A 87 -11.80 3.62 -17.84
N PHE A 88 -10.65 3.86 -17.21
CA PHE A 88 -10.08 5.19 -16.99
C PHE A 88 -8.55 5.18 -17.11
N PRO A 89 -7.98 4.83 -18.28
CA PRO A 89 -6.55 4.62 -18.44
C PRO A 89 -5.70 5.86 -18.10
N GLU A 90 -6.06 7.03 -18.63
CA GLU A 90 -5.29 8.26 -18.39
C GLU A 90 -5.45 8.79 -16.96
N THR A 91 -6.69 8.92 -16.48
CA THR A 91 -6.97 9.45 -15.14
C THR A 91 -6.37 8.56 -14.04
N TYR A 92 -6.35 7.24 -14.24
CA TYR A 92 -5.75 6.33 -13.29
C TYR A 92 -4.21 6.38 -13.33
N ALA A 93 -3.61 6.55 -14.51
CA ALA A 93 -2.16 6.73 -14.64
C ALA A 93 -1.68 8.01 -13.95
N GLU A 94 -2.40 9.12 -14.09
CA GLU A 94 -2.10 10.38 -13.41
C GLU A 94 -2.26 10.28 -11.89
N TYR A 95 -3.33 9.64 -11.43
CA TYR A 95 -3.57 9.37 -10.02
C TYR A 95 -2.44 8.51 -9.43
N ARG A 96 -2.00 7.48 -10.15
CA ARG A 96 -0.86 6.65 -9.74
C ARG A 96 0.44 7.45 -9.66
N ALA A 97 0.71 8.33 -10.63
CA ALA A 97 1.93 9.14 -10.65
C ALA A 97 2.00 10.16 -9.49
N SER A 98 0.84 10.56 -8.96
CA SER A 98 0.71 11.55 -7.88
C SER A 98 0.45 10.95 -6.51
N THR A 99 0.20 9.63 -6.40
CA THR A 99 -0.24 8.98 -5.15
C THR A 99 0.67 7.83 -4.74
N SER A 100 1.20 7.91 -3.52
CA SER A 100 2.02 6.88 -2.89
C SER A 100 1.25 5.57 -2.66
N ILE A 101 1.95 4.43 -2.51
CA ILE A 101 1.28 3.14 -2.23
C ILE A 101 0.77 3.08 -0.79
N LEU A 102 1.64 3.32 0.18
CA LEU A 102 1.37 3.10 1.61
C LEU A 102 1.43 4.40 2.39
N LEU A 103 2.58 5.07 2.37
CA LEU A 103 2.81 6.26 3.18
C LEU A 103 2.06 7.45 2.60
N PRO A 104 1.13 8.08 3.35
CA PRO A 104 0.44 9.28 2.88
C PRO A 104 1.45 10.42 2.77
N MET A 105 1.70 10.89 1.55
CA MET A 105 2.63 11.99 1.29
C MET A 105 2.02 13.05 0.39
N VAL A 106 2.32 14.30 0.70
CA VAL A 106 2.01 15.45 -0.15
C VAL A 106 3.18 15.63 -1.13
N GLY A 107 2.90 15.72 -2.43
CA GLY A 107 3.92 16.03 -3.43
C GLY A 107 4.68 14.83 -4.02
N TYR A 108 4.14 13.61 -3.91
CA TYR A 108 4.74 12.36 -4.45
C TYR A 108 5.23 12.46 -5.90
N ARG A 109 4.58 13.31 -6.72
CA ARG A 109 4.95 13.55 -8.12
C ARG A 109 6.41 13.98 -8.30
N HIS A 110 6.96 14.77 -7.37
CA HIS A 110 8.30 15.36 -7.49
C HIS A 110 9.42 14.48 -6.90
N VAL A 111 9.06 13.36 -6.27
CA VAL A 111 10.04 12.49 -5.60
C VAL A 111 10.81 11.66 -6.65
N PRO A 112 12.15 11.59 -6.58
CA PRO A 112 12.95 10.78 -7.51
C PRO A 112 12.62 9.28 -7.37
N MET A 113 12.65 8.55 -8.49
CA MET A 113 12.24 7.14 -8.57
C MET A 113 12.96 6.22 -7.60
N ILE A 114 14.26 6.45 -7.34
CA ILE A 114 15.05 5.67 -6.38
C ILE A 114 14.44 5.76 -4.97
N LEU A 115 14.05 6.96 -4.55
CA LEU A 115 13.46 7.20 -3.23
C LEU A 115 12.04 6.58 -3.14
N LYS A 116 11.31 6.57 -4.26
CA LYS A 116 10.01 5.89 -4.35
C LYS A 116 10.14 4.39 -4.13
N HIS A 117 11.12 3.77 -4.78
CA HIS A 117 11.34 2.32 -4.70
C HIS A 117 11.89 1.88 -3.32
N THR A 118 12.75 2.70 -2.70
CA THR A 118 13.41 2.33 -1.43
C THR A 118 12.67 2.80 -0.18
N MET A 119 12.26 4.07 -0.11
CA MET A 119 11.65 4.62 1.12
C MET A 119 10.13 4.53 1.13
N LEU A 120 9.49 4.55 -0.04
CA LEU A 120 8.02 4.56 -0.16
C LEU A 120 7.45 3.18 -0.49
N LEU A 121 8.32 2.16 -0.55
CA LEU A 121 7.99 0.77 -0.85
C LEU A 121 7.18 0.65 -2.15
N ASP A 122 7.40 1.55 -3.11
CA ASP A 122 6.82 1.48 -4.45
C ASP A 122 7.64 0.50 -5.27
N LEU A 123 7.60 -0.78 -4.91
CA LEU A 123 8.31 -1.83 -5.64
C LEU A 123 7.61 -2.08 -6.97
N GLU A 124 8.39 -2.30 -8.04
CA GLU A 124 7.87 -2.69 -9.36
C GLU A 124 6.98 -3.93 -9.32
N ARG A 125 7.16 -4.79 -8.30
CA ARG A 125 6.30 -5.94 -7.99
C ARG A 125 4.82 -5.59 -7.85
N TYR A 126 4.49 -4.37 -7.43
CA TYR A 126 3.11 -3.92 -7.24
C TYR A 126 2.52 -3.29 -8.51
N GLU A 127 3.25 -3.32 -9.62
CA GLU A 127 2.84 -2.74 -10.88
C GLU A 127 1.98 -3.70 -11.70
N TYR A 128 0.74 -3.29 -11.99
CA TYR A 128 -0.06 -3.94 -13.01
C TYR A 128 0.43 -3.51 -14.40
N ARG A 129 1.07 -4.43 -15.15
CA ARG A 129 1.52 -4.19 -16.53
C ARG A 129 0.50 -4.79 -17.52
N PRO A 130 -0.34 -3.96 -18.17
CA PRO A 130 -1.36 -4.46 -19.10
C PRO A 130 -0.78 -5.24 -20.31
N GLN A 131 0.48 -4.99 -20.68
CA GLN A 131 1.15 -5.68 -21.80
C GLN A 131 1.49 -7.16 -21.51
N ALA A 132 1.71 -7.54 -20.24
CA ALA A 132 2.10 -8.91 -19.88
C ALA A 132 0.92 -9.89 -19.89
N ASP A 133 -0.29 -9.41 -19.58
CA ASP A 133 -1.50 -10.24 -19.59
C ASP A 133 -1.96 -10.58 -21.01
N ALA A 134 -1.78 -9.65 -21.97
CA ALA A 134 -2.20 -9.85 -23.37
C ALA A 134 -1.45 -11.02 -24.06
N THR A 135 -0.19 -11.26 -23.66
CA THR A 135 0.65 -12.36 -24.16
C THR A 135 0.28 -13.71 -23.54
N SER A 136 -0.23 -13.72 -22.30
CA SER A 136 -0.63 -14.96 -21.59
C SER A 136 -1.95 -15.56 -22.06
N SER A 137 -2.80 -14.77 -22.72
CA SER A 137 -4.09 -15.24 -23.28
C SER A 137 -4.00 -15.71 -24.73
N THR A 138 -2.84 -15.61 -25.37
CA THR A 138 -2.60 -16.00 -26.78
C THR A 138 -1.71 -17.23 -26.92
N SER A 139 -1.34 -17.89 -25.82
CA SER A 139 -0.52 -19.13 -25.81
C SER A 139 -1.32 -20.34 -25.37
#